data_AF-A0A2I0IXB7-F1
#
_entry.id   AF-A0A2I0IXB7-F1
#
_cell.length_a   1.000
_cell.length_b   1.000
_cell.length_c   1.000
_cell.angle_alpha   90.00
_cell.angle_beta   90.00
_cell.angle_gamma   90.00
#
_symmetry.space_group_name_H-M   'P 1'
#
loop_
_entity.id
_entity.type
_entity.pdbx_description
1 polymer ?
#
loop_
_entity_poly.entity_id
_entity_poly.type
_entity_poly.pdbx_seq_one_letter_code
_entity_poly.pdbx_strand_id
1 'polypeptide(L)'
;MRQWFGDLNLNVFLRMIAGKRYNFGSTEISSEKEKARRVQWIIREFFHLAGLFVPSDALPFLGWLDLGGYEKAMKVIAKEMESLFAEWLEEHREKRKSGEAANGTQDFMDVLLSVLDDLKIADFDADTVNKATTT
;
A
#
# COMPACT_ATOMS: atom_id res chain seq x y z
N MET A 1 0.54 5.79 -26.28
CA MET A 1 0.27 7.01 -25.50
C MET A 1 -0.40 6.73 -24.15
N ARG A 2 -1.52 5.97 -24.10
CA ARG A 2 -2.25 5.67 -22.84
C ARG A 2 -1.44 4.86 -21.80
N GLN A 3 -0.69 3.84 -22.22
CA GLN A 3 0.12 3.02 -21.29
C GLN A 3 1.27 3.81 -20.67
N TRP A 4 2.07 4.49 -21.50
CA TRP A 4 3.16 5.35 -21.04
C TRP A 4 2.70 6.42 -20.04
N PHE A 5 1.56 7.06 -20.30
CA PHE A 5 0.97 8.02 -19.36
C PHE A 5 0.58 7.37 -18.03
N GLY A 6 -0.01 6.16 -18.08
CA GLY A 6 -0.33 5.39 -16.88
C GLY A 6 0.93 5.01 -16.09
N ASP A 7 2.00 4.60 -16.76
CA ASP A 7 3.26 4.21 -16.12
C ASP A 7 3.97 5.43 -15.50
N LEU A 8 3.92 6.59 -16.17
CA LEU A 8 4.40 7.85 -15.63
C LEU A 8 3.63 8.23 -14.36
N ASN A 9 2.29 8.23 -14.40
CA ASN A 9 1.48 8.54 -13.23
C ASN A 9 1.78 7.59 -12.08
N LEU A 10 1.81 6.28 -12.35
CA LEU A 10 2.12 5.27 -11.34
C LEU A 10 3.49 5.54 -10.70
N ASN A 11 4.52 5.83 -11.51
CA ASN A 11 5.85 6.13 -11.00
C ASN A 11 5.87 7.43 -10.15
N VAL A 12 5.08 8.44 -10.52
CA VAL A 12 4.91 9.66 -9.71
C VAL A 12 4.23 9.34 -8.38
N PHE A 13 3.13 8.57 -8.39
CA PHE A 13 2.45 8.12 -7.17
C PHE A 13 3.36 7.32 -6.24
N LEU A 14 4.09 6.34 -6.78
CA LEU A 14 5.01 5.51 -6.01
C LEU A 14 6.15 6.31 -5.38
N ARG A 15 6.65 7.33 -6.10
CA ARG A 15 7.65 8.23 -5.56
C ARG A 15 7.11 9.13 -4.45
N MET A 16 5.87 9.60 -4.56
CA MET A 16 5.25 10.44 -3.53
C MET A 16 4.88 9.64 -2.28
N ILE A 17 4.40 8.41 -2.44
CA ILE A 17 3.90 7.60 -1.33
C ILE A 17 5.02 6.86 -0.60
N ALA A 18 5.95 6.29 -1.36
CA ALA A 18 6.90 5.30 -0.86
C ALA A 18 8.36 5.55 -1.26
N GLY A 19 8.63 6.69 -1.92
CA GLY A 19 9.96 7.00 -2.44
C GLY A 19 10.43 6.04 -3.54
N LYS A 20 9.54 5.15 -4.04
CA LYS A 20 9.88 4.09 -4.99
C LYS A 20 9.88 4.62 -6.41
N ARG A 21 10.82 4.09 -7.21
CA ARG A 21 10.89 4.32 -8.65
C ARG A 21 11.08 2.99 -9.35
N TYR A 22 10.28 2.76 -10.39
CA TYR A 22 10.36 1.55 -11.18
C TYR A 22 10.45 1.90 -12.66
N ASN A 23 11.33 1.20 -13.38
CA ASN A 23 11.42 1.34 -14.82
C ASN A 23 10.53 0.29 -15.52
N PHE A 24 9.25 0.61 -15.71
CA PHE A 24 8.28 -0.28 -16.33
C PHE A 24 8.54 -0.54 -17.83
N GLY A 25 9.38 0.27 -18.48
CA GLY A 25 9.66 0.19 -19.91
C GLY A 25 10.95 -0.54 -20.29
N SER A 26 11.72 -1.06 -19.33
CA SER A 26 12.99 -1.73 -19.62
C SER A 26 12.77 -3.07 -20.35
N THR A 27 13.59 -3.37 -21.36
CA THR A 27 13.56 -4.65 -22.11
C THR A 27 14.42 -5.74 -21.47
N GLU A 28 15.40 -5.36 -20.66
CA GLU A 28 16.28 -6.28 -19.91
C GLU A 28 15.49 -7.18 -18.96
N ILE A 29 15.93 -8.43 -18.75
CA ILE A 29 15.33 -9.34 -17.78
C ILE A 29 16.16 -9.25 -16.50
N SER A 30 15.58 -8.75 -15.43
CA SER A 30 16.20 -8.61 -14.11
C SER A 30 15.17 -8.82 -13.01
N SER A 31 15.63 -9.21 -11.81
CA SER A 31 14.79 -9.33 -10.62
C SER A 31 14.00 -8.04 -10.33
N GLU A 32 14.62 -6.88 -10.57
CA GLU A 32 13.98 -5.57 -10.40
C GLU A 32 12.83 -5.31 -11.38
N LYS A 33 12.90 -5.85 -12.60
CA LYS A 33 11.79 -5.74 -13.56
C LYS A 33 10.62 -6.65 -13.18
N GLU A 34 10.88 -7.82 -12.62
CA GLU A 34 9.82 -8.70 -12.12
C GLU A 34 9.08 -8.05 -10.95
N LYS A 35 9.82 -7.44 -10.02
CA LYS A 35 9.23 -6.60 -8.95
C LYS A 35 8.42 -5.45 -9.51
N ALA A 36 8.97 -4.71 -10.48
CA ALA A 36 8.27 -3.61 -11.14
C ALA A 36 6.95 -4.08 -11.77
N ARG A 37 6.96 -5.20 -12.51
CA ARG A 37 5.75 -5.78 -13.11
C ARG A 37 4.73 -6.22 -12.06
N ARG A 38 5.17 -6.83 -10.96
CA ARG A 38 4.30 -7.21 -9.84
C ARG A 38 3.62 -5.97 -9.25
N VAL A 39 4.39 -4.95 -8.89
CA VAL A 39 3.86 -3.68 -8.34
C VAL A 39 2.89 -3.02 -9.33
N GLN A 40 3.26 -2.97 -10.60
CA GLN A 40 2.42 -2.41 -11.66
C GLN A 40 1.09 -3.15 -11.80
N TRP A 41 1.12 -4.49 -11.78
CA TRP A 41 -0.07 -5.31 -11.87
C TRP A 41 -0.98 -5.12 -10.65
N ILE A 42 -0.44 -5.20 -9.43
CA ILE A 42 -1.20 -5.06 -8.19
C ILE A 42 -1.92 -3.70 -8.16
N ILE A 43 -1.20 -2.61 -8.43
CA ILE A 43 -1.79 -1.26 -8.33
C ILE A 43 -2.80 -1.00 -9.46
N ARG A 44 -2.54 -1.50 -10.67
CA ARG A 44 -3.50 -1.39 -11.78
C ARG A 44 -4.79 -2.15 -11.47
N GLU A 45 -4.68 -3.36 -10.95
CA GLU A 45 -5.84 -4.17 -10.59
C GLU A 45 -6.59 -3.57 -9.40
N PHE A 46 -5.87 -3.02 -8.40
CA PHE A 46 -6.49 -2.28 -7.30
C PHE A 46 -7.36 -1.13 -7.82
N PHE A 47 -6.83 -0.26 -8.68
CA PHE A 47 -7.60 0.85 -9.23
C PHE A 47 -8.73 0.39 -10.16
N HIS A 48 -8.55 -0.73 -10.87
CA HIS A 48 -9.62 -1.31 -11.67
C HIS A 48 -10.77 -1.75 -10.77
N LEU A 49 -10.50 -2.59 -9.76
CA LEU A 49 -11.50 -3.12 -8.84
C LEU A 49 -12.14 -2.03 -7.98
N ALA A 50 -11.37 -1.05 -7.50
CA ALA A 50 -11.89 0.07 -6.71
C ALA A 50 -12.88 0.97 -7.49
N GLY A 51 -12.82 0.94 -8.83
CA GLY A 51 -13.73 1.68 -9.69
C GLY A 51 -14.95 0.87 -10.18
N LEU A 52 -15.05 -0.41 -9.85
CA LEU A 52 -16.17 -1.25 -10.27
C LEU A 52 -17.38 -1.05 -9.36
N PHE A 53 -18.56 -1.02 -9.98
CA PHE A 53 -19.84 -1.13 -9.27
C PHE A 53 -20.28 -2.59 -9.29
N VAL A 54 -20.32 -3.23 -8.12
CA VAL A 54 -20.73 -4.63 -7.99
C VAL A 54 -22.19 -4.73 -7.55
N PRO A 55 -22.95 -5.76 -7.95
CA PRO A 55 -24.37 -5.87 -7.59
C PRO A 55 -24.66 -5.80 -6.09
N SER A 56 -23.71 -6.24 -5.25
CA SER A 56 -23.80 -6.13 -3.79
C SER A 56 -23.81 -4.69 -3.29
N ASP A 57 -23.26 -3.73 -4.04
CA ASP A 57 -23.28 -2.31 -3.69
C ASP A 57 -24.71 -1.75 -3.74
N ALA A 58 -25.52 -2.25 -4.68
CA ALA A 58 -26.94 -1.90 -4.78
C ALA A 58 -27.83 -2.76 -3.88
N LEU A 59 -27.50 -4.05 -3.76
CA LEU A 59 -28.30 -5.07 -3.09
C LEU A 59 -27.41 -5.85 -2.10
N PRO A 60 -27.21 -5.35 -0.86
CA PRO A 60 -26.23 -5.90 0.08
C PRO A 60 -26.40 -7.38 0.41
N PHE A 61 -27.64 -7.90 0.35
CA PHE A 61 -27.94 -9.32 0.59
C PHE A 61 -27.45 -10.25 -0.53
N LEU A 62 -26.95 -9.73 -1.67
CA LEU A 62 -26.32 -10.52 -2.73
C LEU A 62 -24.80 -10.70 -2.53
N GLY A 63 -24.20 -10.08 -1.51
CA GLY A 63 -22.76 -10.16 -1.26
C GLY A 63 -22.23 -11.59 -1.12
N TRP A 64 -22.95 -12.46 -0.39
CA TRP A 64 -22.54 -13.86 -0.18
C TRP A 64 -22.42 -14.70 -1.46
N LEU A 65 -23.07 -14.26 -2.56
CA LEU A 65 -23.07 -14.98 -3.83
C LEU A 65 -21.85 -14.62 -4.70
N ASP A 66 -21.16 -13.51 -4.42
CA ASP A 66 -20.01 -12.99 -5.18
C ASP A 66 -20.23 -13.06 -6.71
N LEU A 67 -21.33 -12.47 -7.16
CA LEU A 67 -21.74 -12.50 -8.58
C LEU A 67 -20.68 -11.82 -9.45
N GLY A 68 -19.90 -12.63 -10.16
CA GLY A 68 -18.78 -12.18 -11.01
C GLY A 68 -17.40 -12.33 -10.37
N GLY A 69 -17.31 -12.83 -9.13
CA GLY A 69 -16.03 -13.11 -8.46
C GLY A 69 -15.24 -11.87 -8.02
N TYR A 70 -15.90 -10.69 -8.02
CA TYR A 70 -15.26 -9.41 -7.76
C TYR A 70 -14.80 -9.28 -6.30
N GLU A 71 -15.60 -9.73 -5.33
CA GLU A 71 -15.24 -9.64 -3.92
C GLU A 71 -14.04 -10.53 -3.61
N LYS A 72 -13.99 -11.73 -4.22
CA LYS A 72 -12.82 -12.61 -4.14
C LYS A 72 -11.59 -11.97 -4.78
N ALA A 73 -11.70 -11.34 -5.94
CA ALA A 73 -10.59 -10.65 -6.59
C ALA A 73 -10.08 -9.47 -5.73
N MET A 74 -10.99 -8.68 -5.16
CA MET A 74 -10.66 -7.59 -4.23
C MET A 74 -9.88 -8.10 -3.02
N LYS A 75 -10.29 -9.23 -2.42
CA LYS A 75 -9.58 -9.85 -1.29
C LYS A 75 -8.17 -10.30 -1.66
N VAL A 76 -7.96 -10.81 -2.87
CA VAL A 76 -6.62 -11.20 -3.35
C VAL A 76 -5.74 -9.97 -3.49
N ILE A 77 -6.22 -8.92 -4.17
CA ILE A 77 -5.45 -7.69 -4.37
C ILE A 77 -5.20 -6.94 -3.07
N ALA A 78 -6.14 -6.96 -2.12
CA ALA A 78 -5.95 -6.39 -0.80
C ALA A 78 -4.76 -7.04 -0.07
N LYS A 79 -4.65 -8.37 -0.11
CA LYS A 79 -3.51 -9.09 0.48
C LYS A 79 -2.19 -8.77 -0.20
N GLU A 80 -2.18 -8.66 -1.53
CA GLU A 80 -0.99 -8.28 -2.28
C GLU A 80 -0.55 -6.84 -1.97
N MET A 81 -1.50 -5.90 -1.86
CA MET A 81 -1.24 -4.51 -1.44
C MET A 81 -0.72 -4.44 -0.01
N GLU A 82 -1.31 -5.19 0.92
CA GLU A 82 -0.85 -5.30 2.31
C GLU A 82 0.60 -5.81 2.37
N SER A 83 0.93 -6.84 1.60
CA SER A 83 2.30 -7.35 1.49
C SER A 83 3.28 -6.30 0.93
N LEU A 84 2.89 -5.56 -0.11
CA LEU A 84 3.73 -4.49 -0.68
C LEU A 84 3.98 -3.36 0.33
N PHE A 85 2.93 -2.90 1.01
CA PHE A 85 3.07 -1.85 2.01
C PHE A 85 3.88 -2.30 3.21
N ALA A 86 3.74 -3.56 3.66
CA ALA A 86 4.55 -4.10 4.74
C ALA A 86 6.05 -4.12 4.36
N GLU A 87 6.38 -4.56 3.13
CA GLU A 87 7.76 -4.54 2.62
C GLU A 87 8.32 -3.11 2.62
N TRP A 88 7.57 -2.15 2.06
CA TRP A 88 8.04 -0.76 2.01
C TRP A 88 8.14 -0.13 3.40
N LEU A 89 7.20 -0.41 4.29
CA LEU A 89 7.21 0.11 5.64
C LEU A 89 8.44 -0.37 6.42
N GLU A 90 8.80 -1.65 6.29
CA GLU A 90 9.99 -2.18 6.95
C GLU A 90 11.26 -1.54 6.39
N GLU A 91 11.37 -1.35 5.08
CA GLU A 91 12.50 -0.61 4.50
C GLU A 91 12.62 0.82 5.05
N HIS A 92 11.51 1.54 5.24
CA HIS A 92 11.53 2.88 5.83
C HIS A 92 11.96 2.85 7.30
N ARG A 93 11.52 1.85 8.07
CA ARG A 93 11.95 1.67 9.47
C ARG A 93 13.44 1.35 9.56
N GLU A 94 13.97 0.50 8.68
CA GLU A 94 15.39 0.18 8.62
C GLU A 94 16.24 1.40 8.26
N LYS A 95 15.84 2.16 7.22
CA LYS A 95 16.51 3.42 6.83
C LYS A 95 16.54 4.48 7.93
N ARG A 96 15.49 4.52 8.77
CA ARG A 96 15.45 5.39 9.95
C ARG A 96 16.42 4.95 11.02
N LYS A 97 16.48 3.65 11.32
CA LYS A 97 17.43 3.08 12.28
C LYS A 97 18.89 3.29 11.86
N SER A 98 19.19 3.25 10.57
CA SER A 98 20.54 3.49 10.04
C SER A 98 20.95 4.97 9.99
N GLY A 99 20.02 5.90 10.26
CA GLY A 99 20.27 7.35 10.19
C GLY A 99 20.29 7.92 8.77
N GLU A 100 20.07 7.10 7.73
CA GLU A 100 20.01 7.53 6.34
C GLU A 100 18.79 8.44 6.05
N ALA A 101 17.74 8.31 6.85
CA ALA A 101 16.52 9.11 6.71
C ALA A 101 16.73 10.63 6.91
N ALA A 102 17.78 11.06 7.63
CA ALA A 102 18.01 12.47 7.95
C ALA A 102 18.48 13.33 6.76
N ASN A 103 19.01 12.70 5.70
CA ASN A 103 19.63 13.38 4.56
C ASN A 103 18.84 13.22 3.24
N GLY A 104 17.68 12.55 3.27
CA GLY A 104 16.87 12.22 2.10
C GLY A 104 15.66 13.14 1.89
N THR A 105 15.08 13.11 0.68
CA THR A 105 13.74 13.68 0.44
C THR A 105 12.69 12.82 1.13
N GLN A 106 11.94 13.37 2.08
CA GLN A 106 10.84 12.69 2.75
C GLN A 106 9.72 12.38 1.76
N ASP A 107 9.17 11.17 1.86
CA ASP A 107 7.92 10.79 1.21
C ASP A 107 6.77 10.68 2.22
N PHE A 108 5.59 10.28 1.75
CA PHE A 108 4.41 10.18 2.59
C PHE A 108 4.57 9.16 3.73
N MET A 109 5.21 8.01 3.50
CA MET A 109 5.43 7.02 4.55
C MET A 109 6.39 7.54 5.61
N ASP A 110 7.41 8.31 5.22
CA ASP A 110 8.23 9.02 6.19
C ASP A 110 7.40 9.98 7.04
N VAL A 111 6.58 10.82 6.42
CA VAL A 111 5.74 11.76 7.17
C VAL A 111 4.78 11.02 8.10
N LEU A 112 4.13 9.96 7.63
CA LEU A 112 3.24 9.13 8.46
C LEU A 112 3.95 8.53 9.66
N LEU A 113 5.12 7.92 9.47
CA LEU A 113 5.90 7.34 10.56
C LEU A 113 6.31 8.42 11.57
N SER A 114 6.75 9.60 11.11
CA SER A 114 7.08 10.73 12.01
C SER A 114 5.88 11.22 12.78
N VAL A 115 4.71 11.35 12.14
CA VAL A 115 3.46 11.70 12.82
C VAL A 115 3.08 10.65 13.86
N LEU A 116 3.25 9.35 13.58
CA LEU A 116 2.97 8.28 14.54
C LEU A 116 3.95 8.28 15.73
N ASP A 117 5.22 8.58 15.49
CA ASP A 117 6.24 8.75 16.53
C ASP A 117 5.91 9.97 17.42
N ASP A 118 5.49 11.09 16.82
CA ASP A 118 5.09 12.30 17.55
C ASP A 118 3.76 12.13 18.29
N LEU A 119 2.84 11.37 17.69
CA LEU A 119 1.55 11.08 18.28
C LEU A 119 1.66 10.15 19.47
N LYS A 120 2.81 9.47 19.69
CA LYS A 120 3.05 8.42 20.70
C LYS A 120 1.73 8.00 21.29
N ILE A 121 0.93 7.27 20.48
CA ILE A 121 -0.44 6.88 20.81
C ILE A 121 -0.36 6.44 22.26
N ALA A 122 -0.98 7.25 23.13
CA ALA A 122 -0.59 7.52 24.50
C ALA A 122 0.15 6.37 25.22
N ASP A 123 1.13 6.72 26.07
CA ASP A 123 1.74 5.87 27.11
C ASP A 123 0.68 5.25 28.07
N PHE A 124 -0.37 4.64 27.56
CA PHE A 124 -1.21 3.72 28.28
C PHE A 124 -0.41 2.45 28.39
N ASP A 125 0.30 2.38 29.51
CA ASP A 125 0.71 1.15 30.12
C ASP A 125 -0.44 0.13 29.99
N ALA A 126 -0.13 -1.09 29.55
CA ALA A 126 -1.11 -2.16 29.39
C ALA A 126 -1.92 -2.37 30.69
N ASP A 127 -1.32 -2.05 31.83
CA ASP A 127 -1.96 -2.04 33.14
C ASP A 127 -3.10 -1.01 33.26
N THR A 128 -2.93 0.19 32.68
CA THR A 128 -3.97 1.25 32.70
C THR A 128 -5.18 0.87 31.83
N VAL A 129 -4.94 0.23 30.68
CA VAL A 129 -6.01 -0.28 29.81
C VAL A 129 -6.78 -1.40 30.50
N ASN A 130 -6.08 -2.35 31.13
CA ASN A 130 -6.73 -3.44 31.86
C ASN A 130 -7.54 -2.93 33.07
N LYS A 131 -7.04 -1.91 33.78
CA LYS A 131 -7.73 -1.29 34.92
C LYS A 131 -8.97 -0.49 34.52
N ALA A 132 -8.96 0.14 33.35
CA ALA A 132 -10.12 0.88 32.84
C ALA A 132 -11.23 -0.04 32.27
N THR A 133 -10.87 -1.24 31.82
CA THR A 133 -11.79 -2.13 31.09
C THR A 133 -12.37 -3.25 31.95
N THR A 134 -11.81 -3.51 33.13
CA THR A 134 -12.38 -4.49 34.08
C THR A 134 -13.41 -3.78 34.96
N THR A 135 -14.69 -3.88 34.58
CA THR A 135 -15.84 -3.68 35.49
C THR A 135 -16.48 -5.04 35.75
#